data_AF-A0A954U3H6-F1
#
_entry.id   AF-A0A954U3H6-F1
#
_cell.length_a   1.000
_cell.length_b   1.000
_cell.length_c   1.000
_cell.angle_alpha   90.00
_cell.angle_beta   90.00
_cell.angle_gamma   90.00
#
_symmetry.space_group_name_H-M   'P 1'
#
loop_
_entity.id
_entity.type
_entity.pdbx_description
1 polymer ?
#
loop_
_entity_poly.entity_id
_entity_poly.type
_entity_poly.pdbx_seq_one_letter_code
_entity_poly.pdbx_strand_id
1 'polypeptide(L)'
;KLVAPFVPFLAESIWQNLVTGVFGTRAAESVHLCDYPTGDSAVIDTALSARMNLVREIVSQGRAARMGASLKVRQPLAKVEVILAGAEHQAWLETHDALLRDELNVKQVDYTKQAEQYIDYQVQPNFKRLGPRIGKLLPAVKKALGEADGGRLLSELNDTGKVALAAGGETVELDQDDIQVRLQAKPGWAAAQGRGCVVVLSTELTPELLREGIARDLVRLVQDRRKSLGCEYTDRIEIAIVSDSADVGLAVQENAAYIQGETLAVSITAQPLAESEPIEHDLGEARLTLFVRVVA
;
A
#
# COMPACT_ATOMS: atom_id res chain seq x y z
N LYS A 1 -14.71 -0.27 -27.09
CA LYS A 1 -14.19 -0.28 -28.48
C LYS A 1 -12.99 -1.21 -28.65
N LEU A 2 -11.80 -0.94 -28.06
CA LEU A 2 -10.59 -1.78 -28.23
C LEU A 2 -10.80 -3.28 -27.99
N VAL A 3 -11.53 -3.64 -26.93
CA VAL A 3 -11.76 -5.04 -26.54
C VAL A 3 -12.92 -5.71 -27.28
N ALA A 4 -13.72 -4.97 -28.06
CA ALA A 4 -14.94 -5.48 -28.68
C ALA A 4 -14.73 -6.67 -29.62
N PRO A 5 -13.64 -6.75 -30.43
CA PRO A 5 -13.38 -7.92 -31.25
C PRO A 5 -13.07 -9.20 -30.45
N PHE A 6 -12.64 -9.08 -29.20
CA PHE A 6 -12.21 -10.22 -28.37
C PHE A 6 -13.29 -10.68 -27.39
N VAL A 7 -14.06 -9.74 -26.82
CA VAL A 7 -15.10 -10.01 -25.82
C VAL A 7 -16.40 -9.29 -26.19
N PRO A 8 -17.07 -9.67 -27.29
CA PRO A 8 -18.10 -8.85 -27.92
C PRO A 8 -19.32 -8.58 -27.05
N PHE A 9 -19.80 -9.57 -26.29
CA PHE A 9 -20.96 -9.40 -25.41
C PHE A 9 -20.64 -8.53 -24.18
N LEU A 10 -19.44 -8.67 -23.60
CA LEU A 10 -19.01 -7.84 -22.48
C LEU A 10 -18.78 -6.39 -22.93
N ALA A 11 -18.11 -6.20 -24.06
CA ALA A 11 -17.87 -4.88 -24.62
C ALA A 11 -19.19 -4.17 -24.96
N GLU A 12 -20.18 -4.91 -25.49
CA GLU A 12 -21.51 -4.40 -25.77
C GLU A 12 -22.24 -4.01 -24.48
N SER A 13 -22.24 -4.87 -23.45
CA SER A 13 -22.85 -4.57 -22.15
C SER A 13 -22.25 -3.31 -21.51
N ILE A 14 -20.92 -3.17 -21.54
CA ILE A 14 -20.23 -1.96 -21.03
C ILE A 14 -20.65 -0.73 -21.85
N TRP A 15 -20.73 -0.85 -23.17
CA TRP A 15 -21.12 0.25 -24.06
C TRP A 15 -22.54 0.71 -23.81
N GLN A 16 -23.49 -0.22 -23.65
CA GLN A 16 -24.87 0.12 -23.36
C GLN A 16 -24.99 0.87 -22.03
N ASN A 17 -24.33 0.38 -20.98
CA ASN A 17 -24.44 0.97 -19.65
C ASN A 17 -23.75 2.34 -19.53
N LEU A 18 -22.58 2.50 -20.15
CA LEU A 18 -21.76 3.71 -19.96
C LEU A 18 -21.91 4.75 -21.06
N VAL A 19 -22.28 4.33 -22.28
CA VAL A 19 -22.29 5.22 -23.43
C VAL A 19 -23.70 5.52 -23.90
N THR A 20 -24.48 4.51 -24.30
CA THR A 20 -25.84 4.78 -24.81
C THR A 20 -26.74 5.32 -23.70
N GLY A 21 -26.64 4.80 -22.48
CA GLY A 21 -27.37 5.31 -21.32
C GLY A 21 -27.07 6.76 -20.94
N VAL A 22 -25.85 7.26 -21.21
CA VAL A 22 -25.42 8.61 -20.82
C VAL A 22 -25.51 9.61 -21.97
N PHE A 23 -25.10 9.20 -23.17
CA PHE A 23 -25.00 10.09 -24.33
C PHE A 23 -26.22 9.97 -25.26
N GLY A 24 -27.04 8.93 -25.11
CA GLY A 24 -28.24 8.70 -25.91
C GLY A 24 -27.92 8.63 -27.40
N THR A 25 -28.71 9.34 -28.19
CA THR A 25 -28.58 9.41 -29.66
C THR A 25 -27.30 10.09 -30.16
N ARG A 26 -26.49 10.68 -29.28
CA ARG A 26 -25.18 11.29 -29.64
C ARG A 26 -24.07 10.26 -29.79
N ALA A 27 -24.31 8.99 -29.46
CA ALA A 27 -23.37 7.90 -29.63
C ALA A 27 -23.99 6.79 -30.49
N ALA A 28 -23.12 5.95 -31.07
CA ALA A 28 -23.56 4.78 -31.81
C ALA A 28 -24.35 3.83 -30.89
N GLU A 29 -25.38 3.19 -31.43
CA GLU A 29 -26.26 2.29 -30.69
C GLU A 29 -25.55 1.02 -30.20
N SER A 30 -24.44 0.62 -30.81
CA SER A 30 -23.64 -0.53 -30.41
C SER A 30 -22.15 -0.23 -30.56
N VAL A 31 -21.33 -0.85 -29.71
CA VAL A 31 -19.87 -0.74 -29.82
C VAL A 31 -19.36 -1.35 -31.13
N HIS A 32 -20.09 -2.31 -31.69
CA HIS A 32 -19.74 -3.02 -32.93
C HIS A 32 -20.01 -2.21 -34.20
N LEU A 33 -20.72 -1.10 -34.07
CA LEU A 33 -20.95 -0.11 -35.14
C LEU A 33 -19.97 1.07 -35.05
N CYS A 34 -19.05 1.05 -34.08
CA CYS A 34 -18.03 2.08 -33.95
C CYS A 34 -16.79 1.73 -34.77
N ASP A 35 -16.14 2.78 -35.28
CA ASP A 35 -14.78 2.63 -35.80
C ASP A 35 -13.82 2.14 -34.72
N TYR A 36 -12.82 1.38 -35.18
CA TYR A 36 -11.71 0.98 -34.32
C TYR A 36 -10.94 2.23 -33.87
N PRO A 37 -10.63 2.38 -32.58
CA PRO A 37 -10.05 3.63 -32.08
C PRO A 37 -8.63 3.81 -32.60
N THR A 38 -8.33 5.03 -33.05
CA THR A 38 -6.99 5.46 -33.48
C THR A 38 -6.32 6.25 -32.37
N GLY A 39 -5.02 6.02 -32.14
CA GLY A 39 -4.25 6.79 -31.16
C GLY A 39 -3.94 8.21 -31.65
N ASP A 40 -3.97 9.17 -30.73
CA ASP A 40 -3.48 10.53 -30.98
C ASP A 40 -2.14 10.71 -30.28
N SER A 41 -1.09 11.00 -31.06
CA SER A 41 0.25 11.20 -30.51
C SER A 41 0.41 12.53 -29.79
N ALA A 42 -0.43 13.53 -30.08
CA ALA A 42 -0.34 14.86 -29.48
C ALA A 42 -0.73 14.88 -27.99
N VAL A 43 -1.50 13.89 -27.54
CA VAL A 43 -1.92 13.75 -26.13
C VAL A 43 -0.98 12.86 -25.31
N ILE A 44 0.10 12.34 -25.91
CA ILE A 44 1.08 11.50 -25.20
C ILE A 44 2.01 12.40 -24.38
N ASP A 45 1.82 12.39 -23.06
CA ASP A 45 2.72 13.03 -22.12
C ASP A 45 3.66 12.00 -21.47
N THR A 46 4.89 11.95 -21.96
CA THR A 46 5.94 11.06 -21.45
C THR A 46 6.44 11.47 -20.07
N ALA A 47 6.41 12.76 -19.75
CA ALA A 47 6.82 13.25 -18.44
C ALA A 47 5.81 12.87 -17.36
N LEU A 48 4.51 13.02 -17.65
CA LEU A 48 3.44 12.53 -16.78
C LEU A 48 3.52 11.01 -16.60
N SER A 49 3.79 10.27 -17.69
CA SER A 49 3.96 8.81 -17.62
C SER A 49 5.12 8.40 -16.71
N ALA A 50 6.25 9.10 -16.78
CA ALA A 50 7.39 8.87 -15.89
C ALA A 50 7.05 9.16 -14.42
N ARG A 51 6.39 10.29 -14.15
CA ARG A 51 5.92 10.68 -12.82
C ARG A 51 4.94 9.66 -12.22
N MET A 52 3.96 9.21 -12.99
CA MET A 52 3.00 8.20 -12.55
C MET A 52 3.64 6.81 -12.35
N ASN A 53 4.64 6.46 -13.16
CA ASN A 53 5.41 5.24 -12.92
C ASN A 53 6.16 5.30 -11.59
N LEU A 54 6.74 6.45 -11.25
CA LEU A 54 7.39 6.66 -9.96
C LEU A 54 6.40 6.58 -8.79
N VAL A 55 5.21 7.18 -8.91
CA VAL A 55 4.12 7.03 -7.91
C VAL A 55 3.78 5.55 -7.69
N ARG A 56 3.55 4.81 -8.78
CA ARG A 56 3.22 3.38 -8.71
C ARG A 56 4.34 2.55 -8.09
N GLU A 57 5.60 2.90 -8.37
CA GLU A 57 6.76 2.27 -7.75
C GLU A 57 6.79 2.54 -6.24
N ILE A 58 6.65 3.80 -5.81
CA ILE A 58 6.59 4.18 -4.39
C ILE A 58 5.45 3.44 -3.68
N VAL A 59 4.25 3.40 -4.27
CA VAL A 59 3.10 2.67 -3.72
C VAL A 59 3.40 1.17 -3.60
N SER A 60 3.99 0.57 -4.63
CA SER A 60 4.36 -0.85 -4.60
C SER A 60 5.37 -1.14 -3.50
N GLN A 61 6.39 -0.29 -3.32
CA GLN A 61 7.39 -0.46 -2.27
C GLN A 61 6.80 -0.21 -0.87
N GLY A 62 5.98 0.83 -0.70
CA GLY A 62 5.28 1.07 0.57
C GLY A 62 4.37 -0.11 0.96
N ARG A 63 3.63 -0.69 0.00
CA ARG A 63 2.84 -1.91 0.24
C ARG A 63 3.72 -3.10 0.61
N ALA A 64 4.86 -3.28 -0.06
CA ALA A 64 5.82 -4.33 0.27
C ALA A 64 6.38 -4.17 1.70
N ALA A 65 6.80 -2.95 2.08
CA ALA A 65 7.25 -2.63 3.43
C ALA A 65 6.16 -2.92 4.47
N ARG A 66 4.92 -2.48 4.19
CA ARG A 66 3.75 -2.72 5.04
C ARG A 66 3.48 -4.21 5.25
N MET A 67 3.49 -5.00 4.18
CA MET A 67 3.33 -6.46 4.26
C MET A 67 4.46 -7.12 5.05
N GLY A 68 5.71 -6.68 4.85
CA GLY A 68 6.87 -7.17 5.59
C GLY A 68 6.74 -6.95 7.10
N ALA A 69 6.07 -5.87 7.52
CA ALA A 69 5.76 -5.57 8.91
C ALA A 69 4.42 -6.14 9.39
N SER A 70 3.72 -6.96 8.59
CA SER A 70 2.41 -7.54 8.91
C SER A 70 1.32 -6.52 9.28
N LEU A 71 1.42 -5.29 8.78
CA LEU A 71 0.45 -4.22 9.03
C LEU A 71 -0.71 -4.30 8.04
N LYS A 72 -1.95 -4.31 8.53
CA LYS A 72 -3.15 -4.31 7.67
C LYS A 72 -3.22 -3.03 6.84
N VAL A 73 -3.63 -3.11 5.57
CA VAL A 73 -3.80 -1.91 4.72
C VAL A 73 -4.85 -0.94 5.29
N ARG A 74 -5.90 -1.46 5.95
CA ARG A 74 -6.95 -0.64 6.59
C ARG A 74 -6.48 0.07 7.87
N GLN A 75 -5.33 -0.29 8.44
CA GLN A 75 -4.74 0.43 9.57
C GLN A 75 -4.00 1.67 9.04
N PRO A 76 -4.44 2.89 9.32
CA PRO A 76 -3.70 4.09 8.94
C PRO A 76 -2.37 4.13 9.68
N LEU A 77 -1.33 4.61 9.02
CA LEU A 77 -0.03 4.86 9.63
C LEU A 77 0.24 6.36 9.69
N ALA A 78 1.07 6.78 10.64
CA ALA A 78 1.39 8.18 10.84
C ALA A 78 2.00 8.79 9.57
N LYS A 79 3.04 8.16 9.03
CA LYS A 79 3.73 8.71 7.86
C LYS A 79 4.50 7.69 7.04
N VAL A 80 4.81 8.11 5.83
CA VAL A 80 5.80 7.49 4.95
C VAL A 80 6.92 8.49 4.65
N GLU A 81 8.14 8.00 4.67
CA GLU A 81 9.35 8.71 4.25
C GLU A 81 9.81 8.10 2.92
N VAL A 82 9.99 8.95 1.91
CA VAL A 82 10.40 8.54 0.57
C VAL A 82 11.78 9.11 0.28
N ILE A 83 12.74 8.23 0.02
CA ILE A 83 14.08 8.58 -0.43
C ILE A 83 14.14 8.31 -1.93
N LEU A 84 14.23 9.36 -2.72
CA LEU A 84 14.31 9.27 -4.19
C LEU A 84 15.77 9.16 -4.64
N ALA A 85 16.03 8.31 -5.63
CA ALA A 85 17.33 8.22 -6.28
C ALA A 85 17.67 9.49 -7.09
N GLY A 86 16.65 10.19 -7.59
CA GLY A 86 16.80 11.44 -8.35
C GLY A 86 15.77 12.49 -7.92
N ALA A 87 16.18 13.75 -7.92
CA ALA A 87 15.33 14.87 -7.47
C ALA A 87 14.37 15.40 -8.55
N GLU A 88 14.46 14.91 -9.79
CA GLU A 88 13.78 15.47 -10.96
C GLU A 88 12.25 15.59 -10.80
N HIS A 89 11.62 14.62 -10.12
CA HIS A 89 10.17 14.56 -9.98
C HIS A 89 9.66 14.89 -8.56
N GLN A 90 10.55 15.24 -7.63
CA GLN A 90 10.18 15.45 -6.24
C GLN A 90 9.13 16.56 -6.08
N ALA A 91 9.33 17.74 -6.68
CA ALA A 91 8.40 18.85 -6.57
C ALA A 91 6.99 18.50 -7.11
N TRP A 92 6.93 17.70 -8.18
CA TRP A 92 5.64 17.23 -8.70
C TRP A 92 4.96 16.26 -7.71
N LEU A 93 5.73 15.33 -7.13
CA LEU A 93 5.22 14.40 -6.14
C LEU A 93 4.73 15.10 -4.87
N GLU A 94 5.40 16.14 -4.41
CA GLU A 94 4.96 16.97 -3.27
C GLU A 94 3.60 17.63 -3.53
N THR A 95 3.34 18.07 -4.75
CA THR A 95 2.02 18.64 -5.13
C THR A 95 0.93 17.59 -5.35
N HIS A 96 1.28 16.30 -5.40
CA HIS A 96 0.36 15.18 -5.63
C HIS A 96 0.46 14.11 -4.52
N ASP A 97 0.89 14.51 -3.32
CA ASP A 97 1.13 13.62 -2.19
C ASP A 97 -0.14 12.85 -1.77
N ALA A 98 -1.32 13.43 -1.99
CA ALA A 98 -2.63 12.82 -1.75
C ALA A 98 -2.75 11.44 -2.42
N LEU A 99 -2.23 11.27 -3.64
CA LEU A 99 -2.23 9.98 -4.33
C LEU A 99 -1.47 8.91 -3.52
N LEU A 100 -0.32 9.28 -2.97
CA LEU A 100 0.48 8.37 -2.15
C LEU A 100 -0.17 8.12 -0.79
N ARG A 101 -0.74 9.17 -0.17
CA ARG A 101 -1.44 9.08 1.12
C ARG A 101 -2.62 8.12 1.06
N ASP A 102 -3.43 8.22 0.00
CA ASP A 102 -4.60 7.38 -0.20
C ASP A 102 -4.20 5.93 -0.50
N GLU A 103 -3.28 5.73 -1.45
CA GLU A 103 -2.85 4.39 -1.88
C GLU A 103 -2.08 3.60 -0.81
N LEU A 104 -1.37 4.31 0.08
CA LEU A 104 -0.61 3.74 1.20
C LEU A 104 -1.35 3.81 2.53
N ASN A 105 -2.48 4.50 2.62
CA ASN A 105 -3.23 4.78 3.86
C ASN A 105 -2.31 5.35 4.98
N VAL A 106 -1.72 6.51 4.71
CA VAL A 106 -0.84 7.24 5.64
C VAL A 106 -1.28 8.69 5.82
N LYS A 107 -0.98 9.30 6.97
CA LYS A 107 -1.38 10.69 7.24
C LYS A 107 -0.48 11.72 6.58
N GLN A 108 0.79 11.40 6.41
CA GLN A 108 1.80 12.30 5.87
C GLN A 108 2.78 11.57 4.95
N VAL A 109 3.26 12.28 3.94
CA VAL A 109 4.32 11.85 3.03
C VAL A 109 5.44 12.87 3.12
N ASP A 110 6.61 12.40 3.53
CA ASP A 110 7.82 13.22 3.65
C ASP A 110 8.89 12.71 2.66
N TYR A 111 9.70 13.62 2.15
CA TYR A 111 10.81 13.30 1.25
C TYR A 111 12.14 13.65 1.93
N THR A 112 13.03 12.66 2.05
CA THR A 112 14.31 12.83 2.74
C THR A 112 15.45 12.25 1.94
N LYS A 113 16.66 12.78 2.16
CA LYS A 113 17.91 12.26 1.59
C LYS A 113 18.68 11.37 2.57
N GLN A 114 18.29 11.38 3.84
CA GLN A 114 19.03 10.72 4.93
C GLN A 114 18.40 9.37 5.23
N ALA A 115 18.66 8.39 4.36
CA ALA A 115 18.09 7.05 4.51
C ALA A 115 18.62 6.36 5.78
N GLU A 116 19.86 6.65 6.16
CA GLU A 116 20.59 6.08 7.30
C GLU A 116 19.90 6.36 8.65
N GLN A 117 18.98 7.31 8.71
CA GLN A 117 18.17 7.54 9.90
C GLN A 117 17.19 6.38 10.17
N TYR A 118 16.71 5.71 9.12
CA TYR A 118 15.60 4.78 9.18
C TYR A 118 15.99 3.34 8.84
N ILE A 119 17.08 3.17 8.08
CA ILE A 119 17.52 1.87 7.59
C ILE A 119 19.00 1.65 7.86
N ASP A 120 19.33 0.39 8.11
CA ASP A 120 20.69 -0.14 8.09
C ASP A 120 20.85 -1.02 6.85
N TYR A 121 22.00 -0.90 6.20
CA TYR A 121 22.37 -1.77 5.08
C TYR A 121 23.08 -3.00 5.62
N GLN A 122 22.47 -4.17 5.47
CA GLN A 122 23.10 -5.43 5.81
C GLN A 122 23.64 -6.09 4.55
N VAL A 123 24.96 -6.26 4.47
CA VAL A 123 25.60 -6.93 3.35
C VAL A 123 25.69 -8.43 3.64
N GLN A 124 25.19 -9.25 2.72
CA GLN A 124 25.26 -10.70 2.79
C GLN A 124 26.02 -11.25 1.58
N PRO A 125 26.75 -12.37 1.71
CA PRO A 125 27.41 -12.97 0.56
C PRO A 125 26.38 -13.57 -0.41
N ASN A 126 26.61 -13.42 -1.71
CA ASN A 126 25.85 -14.15 -2.72
C ASN A 126 26.30 -15.62 -2.72
N PHE A 127 25.61 -16.45 -1.94
CA PHE A 127 25.97 -17.86 -1.73
C PHE A 127 26.09 -18.66 -3.03
N LYS A 128 25.34 -18.31 -4.09
CA LYS A 128 25.41 -19.01 -5.38
C LYS A 128 26.73 -18.79 -6.11
N ARG A 129 27.28 -17.57 -6.00
CA ARG A 129 28.51 -17.17 -6.69
C ARG A 129 29.76 -17.41 -5.84
N LEU A 130 29.69 -17.06 -4.55
CA LEU A 130 30.82 -17.19 -3.63
C LEU A 130 31.00 -18.61 -3.08
N GLY A 131 29.95 -19.43 -3.02
CA GLY A 131 30.03 -20.81 -2.52
C GLY A 131 31.12 -21.65 -3.22
N PRO A 132 31.17 -21.69 -4.57
CA PRO A 132 32.22 -22.40 -5.30
C PRO A 132 33.63 -21.77 -5.18
N ARG A 133 33.73 -20.45 -5.01
CA ARG A 133 35.02 -19.71 -5.01
C ARG A 133 35.74 -19.77 -3.67
N ILE A 134 35.00 -19.59 -2.57
CA ILE A 134 35.54 -19.38 -1.22
C ILE A 134 34.94 -20.33 -0.19
N GLY A 135 34.49 -21.53 -0.60
CA GLY A 135 33.64 -22.43 0.19
C GLY A 135 34.03 -22.63 1.67
N LYS A 136 35.32 -22.80 2.00
CA LYS A 136 35.77 -22.93 3.40
C LYS A 136 35.79 -21.61 4.18
N LEU A 137 35.99 -20.48 3.50
CA LEU A 137 36.02 -19.14 4.07
C LEU A 137 34.62 -18.50 4.13
N LEU A 138 33.61 -19.09 3.49
CA LEU A 138 32.25 -18.57 3.40
C LEU A 138 31.61 -18.23 4.76
N PRO A 139 31.75 -19.04 5.83
CA PRO A 139 31.25 -18.67 7.16
C PRO A 139 31.97 -17.45 7.74
N ALA A 140 33.28 -17.34 7.52
CA ALA A 140 34.09 -16.21 7.98
C ALA A 140 33.75 -14.92 7.21
N VAL A 141 33.57 -15.01 5.89
CA VAL A 141 33.12 -13.88 5.04
C VAL A 141 31.72 -13.44 5.43
N LYS A 142 30.78 -14.38 5.66
CA LYS A 142 29.44 -14.05 6.15
C LYS A 142 29.49 -13.29 7.47
N LYS A 143 30.35 -13.71 8.40
CA LYS A 143 30.52 -13.04 9.70
C LYS A 143 31.10 -11.63 9.51
N ALA A 144 32.19 -11.50 8.75
CA ALA A 144 32.84 -10.21 8.50
C ALA A 144 31.93 -9.22 7.76
N LEU A 145 31.13 -9.67 6.79
CA LEU A 145 30.13 -8.83 6.12
C LEU A 145 28.98 -8.40 7.05
N GLY A 146 28.59 -9.27 7.99
CA GLY A 146 27.53 -8.97 8.96
C GLY A 146 27.95 -8.02 10.08
N GLU A 147 29.25 -7.96 10.41
CA GLU A 147 29.82 -7.07 11.43
C GLU A 147 30.33 -5.74 10.84
N ALA A 148 30.48 -5.65 9.52
CA ALA A 148 30.93 -4.45 8.85
C ALA A 148 29.82 -3.40 8.69
N ASP A 149 30.22 -2.13 8.58
CA ASP A 149 29.32 -1.04 8.18
C ASP A 149 28.93 -1.21 6.71
N GLY A 150 27.71 -1.68 6.46
CA GLY A 150 27.22 -1.93 5.11
C GLY A 150 27.09 -0.66 4.27
N GLY A 151 26.83 0.51 4.88
CA GLY A 151 26.79 1.78 4.16
C GLY A 151 28.17 2.16 3.63
N ARG A 152 29.20 2.01 4.46
CA ARG A 152 30.60 2.20 4.03
C ARG A 152 31.01 1.22 2.94
N LEU A 153 30.69 -0.07 3.10
CA LEU A 153 30.99 -1.10 2.10
C LEU A 153 30.32 -0.79 0.75
N LEU A 154 29.07 -0.35 0.76
CA LEU A 154 28.35 0.05 -0.46
C LEU A 154 28.99 1.25 -1.14
N SER A 155 29.40 2.27 -0.39
CA SER A 155 30.08 3.45 -0.95
C SER A 155 31.40 3.05 -1.62
N GLU A 156 32.24 2.28 -0.92
CA GLU A 156 33.53 1.82 -1.44
C GLU A 156 33.35 0.99 -2.73
N LEU A 157 32.35 0.13 -2.75
CA LEU A 157 32.03 -0.73 -3.88
C LEU A 157 31.43 0.04 -5.07
N ASN A 158 30.70 1.12 -4.84
CA ASN A 158 30.22 2.02 -5.90
C ASN A 158 31.36 2.86 -6.50
N ASP A 159 32.30 3.31 -5.67
CA ASP A 159 33.40 4.18 -6.10
C ASP A 159 34.52 3.40 -6.80
N THR A 160 34.87 2.21 -6.29
CA THR A 160 36.03 1.43 -6.75
C THR A 160 35.68 0.14 -7.50
N GLY A 161 34.40 -0.27 -7.47
CA GLY A 161 33.90 -1.49 -8.10
C GLY A 161 34.22 -2.79 -7.33
N LYS A 162 35.01 -2.72 -6.26
CA LYS A 162 35.43 -3.87 -5.45
C LYS A 162 35.52 -3.50 -3.97
N VAL A 163 35.48 -4.50 -3.09
CA VAL A 163 35.74 -4.31 -1.66
C VAL A 163 36.62 -5.44 -1.14
N ALA A 164 37.64 -5.09 -0.37
CA ALA A 164 38.55 -6.05 0.23
C ALA A 164 38.11 -6.37 1.67
N LEU A 165 37.79 -7.63 1.95
CA LEU A 165 37.33 -8.07 3.25
C LEU A 165 38.31 -9.05 3.88
N ALA A 166 38.78 -8.75 5.09
CA ALA A 166 39.60 -9.69 5.87
C ALA A 166 38.70 -10.78 6.49
N ALA A 167 38.87 -12.04 6.09
CA ALA A 167 38.08 -13.16 6.59
C ALA A 167 38.95 -14.42 6.73
N GLY A 168 38.93 -15.04 7.91
CA GLY A 168 39.63 -16.31 8.15
C GLY A 168 41.17 -16.24 8.02
N GLY A 169 41.76 -15.05 8.18
CA GLY A 169 43.20 -14.82 8.02
C GLY A 169 43.66 -14.47 6.60
N GLU A 170 42.74 -14.44 5.63
CA GLU A 170 42.99 -14.05 4.24
C GLU A 170 42.20 -12.78 3.88
N THR A 171 42.68 -12.04 2.87
CA THR A 171 41.93 -10.90 2.29
C THR A 171 41.21 -11.38 1.05
N VAL A 172 39.89 -11.25 1.03
CA VAL A 172 39.04 -11.65 -0.09
C VAL A 172 38.52 -10.40 -0.79
N GLU A 173 38.80 -10.28 -2.10
CA GLU A 173 38.19 -9.26 -2.94
C GLU A 173 36.79 -9.70 -3.40
N LEU A 174 35.80 -8.86 -3.16
CA LEU A 174 34.41 -9.04 -3.53
C LEU A 174 33.97 -7.92 -4.48
N ASP A 175 33.22 -8.27 -5.52
CA ASP A 175 32.56 -7.30 -6.40
C ASP A 175 31.05 -7.19 -6.13
N GLN A 176 30.34 -6.36 -6.92
CA GLN A 176 28.88 -6.15 -6.79
C GLN A 176 28.05 -7.41 -6.93
N ASP A 177 28.50 -8.40 -7.69
CA ASP A 177 27.75 -9.63 -7.90
C ASP A 177 28.02 -10.67 -6.82
N ASP A 178 29.19 -10.58 -6.17
CA ASP A 178 29.59 -11.43 -5.05
C ASP A 178 28.82 -11.09 -3.76
N ILE A 179 28.23 -9.90 -3.66
CA ILE A 179 27.47 -9.47 -2.47
C ILE A 179 25.99 -9.24 -2.79
N GLN A 180 25.15 -9.41 -1.77
CA GLN A 180 23.75 -9.07 -1.78
C GLN A 180 23.49 -8.09 -0.64
N VAL A 181 23.07 -6.89 -0.99
CA VAL A 181 22.63 -5.89 -0.02
C VAL A 181 21.18 -6.18 0.36
N ARG A 182 20.91 -6.27 1.66
CA ARG A 182 19.56 -6.27 2.21
C ARG A 182 19.38 -5.00 3.04
N LEU A 183 18.19 -4.43 2.93
CA LEU A 183 17.75 -3.38 3.81
C LEU A 183 17.18 -3.98 5.08
N GLN A 184 17.65 -3.48 6.22
CA GLN A 184 17.06 -3.74 7.51
C GLN A 184 16.52 -2.43 8.06
N ALA A 185 15.19 -2.35 8.20
CA ALA A 185 14.58 -1.19 8.84
C ALA A 185 14.91 -1.18 10.33
N LYS A 186 15.15 0.01 10.88
CA LYS A 186 15.35 0.21 12.32
C LYS A 186 14.03 -0.02 13.08
N PRO A 187 14.07 -0.28 14.40
CA PRO A 187 12.87 -0.41 15.21
C PRO A 187 11.92 0.79 15.04
N GLY A 188 10.62 0.52 14.93
CA GLY A 188 9.60 1.54 14.65
C GLY A 188 9.40 1.86 13.15
N TRP A 189 10.17 1.22 12.26
CA TRP A 189 10.12 1.43 10.83
C TRP A 189 10.00 0.13 10.05
N ALA A 190 9.39 0.24 8.86
CA ALA A 190 9.38 -0.81 7.85
C ALA A 190 9.84 -0.23 6.52
N ALA A 191 10.78 -0.87 5.84
CA ALA A 191 11.38 -0.33 4.63
C ALA A 191 11.35 -1.32 3.47
N ALA A 192 11.27 -0.79 2.25
CA ALA A 192 11.45 -1.54 1.02
C ALA A 192 12.15 -0.67 -0.03
N GLN A 193 12.89 -1.32 -0.93
CA GLN A 193 13.66 -0.65 -1.98
C GLN A 193 13.20 -1.07 -3.36
N GLY A 194 12.93 -0.06 -4.17
CA GLY A 194 12.77 -0.14 -5.61
C GLY A 194 14.04 0.30 -6.32
N ARG A 195 13.94 0.41 -7.65
CA ARG A 195 15.01 0.91 -8.51
C ARG A 195 15.16 2.42 -8.39
N GLY A 196 14.03 3.14 -8.28
CA GLY A 196 14.00 4.60 -8.23
C GLY A 196 13.89 5.21 -6.83
N CYS A 197 13.58 4.41 -5.81
CA CYS A 197 13.30 4.92 -4.46
C CYS A 197 13.49 3.87 -3.35
N VAL A 198 13.73 4.35 -2.13
CA VAL A 198 13.51 3.60 -0.89
C VAL A 198 12.31 4.21 -0.18
N VAL A 199 11.40 3.36 0.27
CA VAL A 199 10.18 3.77 0.98
C VAL A 199 10.20 3.21 2.37
N VAL A 200 9.99 4.07 3.36
CA VAL A 200 10.01 3.72 4.78
C VAL A 200 8.68 4.14 5.42
N LEU A 201 8.00 3.21 6.08
CA LEU A 201 6.77 3.45 6.82
C LEU A 201 7.04 3.48 8.32
N SER A 202 6.42 4.43 9.01
CA SER A 202 6.34 4.40 10.47
C SER A 202 5.38 3.28 10.91
N THR A 203 5.86 2.38 11.76
CA THR A 203 5.08 1.24 12.25
C THR A 203 4.47 1.47 13.62
N GLU A 204 4.84 2.57 14.29
CA GLU A 204 4.27 2.93 15.59
C GLU A 204 2.82 3.40 15.42
N LEU A 205 1.93 2.80 16.21
CA LEU A 205 0.51 3.10 16.16
C LEU A 205 0.13 3.86 17.42
N THR A 206 -0.32 5.11 17.24
CA THR A 206 -0.93 5.87 18.33
C THR A 206 -2.31 5.30 18.64
N PRO A 207 -2.86 5.53 19.84
CA PRO A 207 -4.23 5.11 20.17
C PRO A 207 -5.27 5.62 19.16
N GLU A 208 -5.11 6.83 18.63
CA GLU A 208 -6.00 7.44 17.64
C GLU A 208 -5.94 6.67 16.32
N LEU A 209 -4.73 6.33 15.84
CA LEU A 209 -4.56 5.55 14.62
C LEU A 209 -5.17 4.16 14.77
N LEU A 210 -4.99 3.50 15.92
CA LEU A 210 -5.63 2.20 16.19
C LEU A 210 -7.15 2.30 16.10
N ARG A 211 -7.75 3.30 16.76
CA ARG A 211 -9.20 3.54 16.72
C ARG A 211 -9.70 3.86 15.31
N GLU A 212 -8.94 4.61 14.53
CA GLU A 212 -9.27 4.87 13.12
C GLU A 212 -9.18 3.59 12.25
N GLY A 213 -8.26 2.68 12.59
CA GLY A 213 -8.18 1.35 12.01
C GLY A 213 -9.41 0.50 12.34
N ILE A 214 -9.85 0.52 13.60
CA ILE A 214 -11.09 -0.13 14.05
C ILE A 214 -12.28 0.44 13.27
N ALA A 215 -12.39 1.76 13.14
CA ALA A 215 -13.47 2.40 12.38
C ALA A 215 -13.51 1.93 10.91
N ARG A 216 -12.36 1.76 10.25
CA ARG A 216 -12.30 1.21 8.88
C ARG A 216 -12.69 -0.26 8.81
N ASP A 217 -12.31 -1.06 9.80
CA ASP A 217 -12.77 -2.44 9.90
C ASP A 217 -14.30 -2.51 10.11
N LEU A 218 -14.87 -1.62 10.93
CA LEU A 218 -16.32 -1.50 11.13
C LEU A 218 -17.06 -1.12 9.84
N VAL A 219 -16.56 -0.12 9.10
CA VAL A 219 -17.13 0.25 7.79
C VAL A 219 -17.18 -0.96 6.86
N ARG A 220 -16.12 -1.76 6.80
CA ARG A 220 -16.12 -3.00 6.00
C ARG A 220 -17.21 -3.97 6.45
N LEU A 221 -17.33 -4.23 7.75
CA LEU A 221 -18.35 -5.15 8.29
C LEU A 221 -19.77 -4.67 7.95
N VAL A 222 -20.04 -3.38 8.10
CA VAL A 222 -21.32 -2.77 7.73
C VAL A 222 -21.58 -2.91 6.24
N GLN A 223 -20.59 -2.62 5.39
CA GLN A 223 -20.74 -2.73 3.94
C GLN A 223 -20.95 -4.18 3.48
N ASP A 224 -20.27 -5.13 4.11
CA ASP A 224 -20.49 -6.56 3.85
C ASP A 224 -21.92 -6.96 4.28
N ARG A 225 -22.42 -6.41 5.40
CA ARG A 225 -23.82 -6.62 5.83
C ARG A 225 -24.82 -6.00 4.86
N ARG A 226 -24.61 -4.76 4.38
CA ARG A 226 -25.46 -4.12 3.36
C ARG A 226 -25.60 -5.00 2.11
N LYS A 227 -24.48 -5.56 1.62
CA LYS A 227 -24.48 -6.49 0.49
C LYS A 227 -25.28 -7.75 0.78
N SER A 228 -25.12 -8.34 1.98
CA SER A 228 -25.86 -9.55 2.37
C SER A 228 -27.38 -9.32 2.48
N LEU A 229 -27.80 -8.10 2.80
CA LEU A 229 -29.20 -7.69 2.86
C LEU A 229 -29.77 -7.28 1.50
N GLY A 230 -28.94 -7.26 0.45
CA GLY A 230 -29.35 -6.82 -0.88
C GLY A 230 -29.70 -5.32 -0.95
N CYS A 231 -29.05 -4.49 -0.13
CA CYS A 231 -29.28 -3.04 -0.17
C CYS A 231 -28.88 -2.47 -1.53
N GLU A 232 -29.68 -1.53 -2.04
CA GLU A 232 -29.32 -0.71 -3.19
C GLU A 232 -28.24 0.32 -2.81
N TYR A 233 -27.60 0.89 -3.84
CA TYR A 233 -26.49 1.83 -3.65
C TYR A 233 -26.90 3.07 -2.83
N THR A 234 -28.13 3.54 -3.00
CA THR A 234 -28.66 4.75 -2.36
C THR A 234 -29.29 4.52 -0.99
N ASP A 235 -29.49 3.26 -0.59
CA ASP A 235 -30.21 2.91 0.62
C ASP A 235 -29.54 3.50 1.86
N ARG A 236 -30.38 4.03 2.74
CA ARG A 236 -30.04 4.56 4.05
C ARG A 236 -30.29 3.49 5.10
N ILE A 237 -29.36 3.43 6.05
CA ILE A 237 -29.38 2.40 7.10
C ILE A 237 -29.26 3.01 8.49
N GLU A 238 -29.77 2.30 9.48
CA GLU A 238 -29.45 2.49 10.89
C GLU A 238 -28.55 1.36 11.34
N ILE A 239 -27.56 1.70 12.16
CA ILE A 239 -26.56 0.74 12.64
C ILE A 239 -26.61 0.71 14.17
N ALA A 240 -26.49 -0.50 14.75
CA ALA A 240 -26.03 -0.63 16.12
C ALA A 240 -24.78 -1.49 16.21
N ILE A 241 -23.81 -1.04 17.01
CA ILE A 241 -22.57 -1.74 17.30
C ILE A 241 -22.52 -1.94 18.81
N VAL A 242 -22.73 -3.17 19.24
CA VAL A 242 -22.72 -3.54 20.67
C VAL A 242 -21.42 -4.27 20.96
N SER A 243 -20.59 -3.75 21.86
CA SER A 243 -19.33 -4.36 22.26
C SER A 243 -18.98 -3.96 23.69
N ASP A 244 -18.38 -4.86 24.44
CA ASP A 244 -17.82 -4.57 25.76
C ASP A 244 -16.43 -3.90 25.68
N SER A 245 -15.86 -3.78 24.48
CA SER A 245 -14.57 -3.14 24.27
C SER A 245 -14.69 -1.62 24.28
N ALA A 246 -13.98 -0.97 25.22
CA ALA A 246 -13.88 0.48 25.28
C ALA A 246 -13.27 1.08 24.00
N ASP A 247 -12.29 0.40 23.39
CA ASP A 247 -11.64 0.86 22.15
C ASP A 247 -12.61 0.88 20.97
N VAL A 248 -13.50 -0.12 20.87
CA VAL A 248 -14.56 -0.13 19.84
C VAL A 248 -15.53 1.02 20.07
N GLY A 249 -15.97 1.25 21.31
CA GLY A 249 -16.84 2.37 21.66
C GLY A 249 -16.23 3.73 21.31
N LEU A 250 -14.98 3.96 21.71
CA LEU A 250 -14.24 5.18 21.39
C LEU A 250 -14.00 5.34 19.88
N ALA A 251 -13.67 4.24 19.18
CA ALA A 251 -13.51 4.27 17.72
C ALA A 251 -14.78 4.72 17.01
N VAL A 252 -15.95 4.21 17.42
CA VAL A 252 -17.25 4.64 16.89
C VAL A 252 -17.50 6.11 17.22
N GLN A 253 -17.25 6.53 18.47
CA GLN A 253 -17.51 7.90 18.91
C GLN A 253 -16.64 8.92 18.14
N GLU A 254 -15.33 8.69 18.06
CA GLU A 254 -14.38 9.60 17.42
C GLU A 254 -14.53 9.63 15.89
N ASN A 255 -15.00 8.54 15.28
CA ASN A 255 -15.07 8.39 13.82
C ASN A 255 -16.51 8.25 13.30
N ALA A 256 -17.52 8.65 14.07
CA ALA A 256 -18.94 8.48 13.72
C ALA A 256 -19.27 9.08 12.35
N ALA A 257 -18.81 10.31 12.08
CA ALA A 257 -19.05 11.00 10.82
C ALA A 257 -18.44 10.25 9.61
N TYR A 258 -17.24 9.68 9.79
CA TYR A 258 -16.59 8.85 8.77
C TYR A 258 -17.39 7.57 8.52
N ILE A 259 -17.77 6.85 9.58
CA ILE A 259 -18.55 5.61 9.45
C ILE A 259 -19.89 5.90 8.76
N GLN A 260 -20.60 6.95 9.16
CA GLN A 260 -21.87 7.35 8.55
C GLN A 260 -21.72 7.73 7.06
N GLY A 261 -20.70 8.52 6.73
CA GLY A 261 -20.40 8.93 5.36
C GLY A 261 -20.11 7.73 4.45
N GLU A 262 -19.24 6.82 4.90
CA GLU A 262 -18.84 5.65 4.12
C GLU A 262 -19.93 4.57 4.04
N THR A 263 -20.91 4.56 4.94
CA THR A 263 -21.95 3.51 5.01
C THR A 263 -23.36 4.00 4.71
N LEU A 264 -23.54 5.29 4.40
CA LEU A 264 -24.83 5.96 4.28
C LEU A 264 -25.74 5.80 5.50
N ALA A 265 -25.16 5.59 6.68
CA ALA A 265 -25.91 5.42 7.90
C ALA A 265 -26.47 6.74 8.43
N VAL A 266 -27.76 6.75 8.78
CA VAL A 266 -28.42 7.94 9.36
C VAL A 266 -28.25 7.99 10.88
N SER A 267 -27.99 6.86 11.53
CA SER A 267 -27.73 6.76 12.96
C SER A 267 -26.80 5.60 13.30
N ILE A 268 -26.04 5.76 14.39
CA ILE A 268 -25.22 4.71 15.00
C ILE A 268 -25.52 4.70 16.50
N THR A 269 -25.90 3.53 17.04
CA THR A 269 -26.19 3.37 18.47
C THR A 269 -25.36 2.24 19.09
N ALA A 270 -25.23 2.27 20.41
CA ALA A 270 -24.59 1.20 21.18
C ALA A 270 -25.61 0.20 21.78
N GLN A 271 -26.86 0.24 21.32
CA GLN A 271 -27.95 -0.61 21.81
C GLN A 271 -28.55 -1.41 20.66
N PRO A 272 -28.93 -2.68 20.88
CA PRO A 272 -29.54 -3.51 19.83
C PRO A 272 -30.71 -2.82 19.12
N LEU A 273 -30.78 -2.95 17.79
CA LEU A 273 -31.94 -2.52 17.01
C LEU A 273 -33.01 -3.60 17.02
N ALA A 274 -34.22 -3.24 17.43
CA ALA A 274 -35.38 -4.13 17.32
C ALA A 274 -35.63 -4.49 15.84
N GLU A 275 -36.03 -5.75 15.62
CA GLU A 275 -36.35 -6.29 14.28
C GLU A 275 -35.16 -6.33 13.29
N SER A 276 -33.92 -6.21 13.80
CA SER A 276 -32.70 -6.49 13.04
C SER A 276 -32.07 -7.79 13.53
N GLU A 277 -31.68 -8.67 12.61
CA GLU A 277 -30.92 -9.88 12.93
C GLU A 277 -29.48 -9.50 13.36
N PRO A 278 -29.02 -9.95 14.55
CA PRO A 278 -27.66 -9.72 15.02
C PRO A 278 -26.64 -10.55 14.26
N ILE A 279 -25.46 -9.98 14.00
CA ILE A 279 -24.30 -10.73 13.53
C ILE A 279 -23.12 -10.47 14.46
N GLU A 280 -22.51 -11.55 14.92
CA GLU A 280 -21.29 -11.49 15.72
C GLU A 280 -20.05 -11.42 14.84
N HIS A 281 -19.11 -10.56 15.23
CA HIS A 281 -17.83 -10.41 14.57
C HIS A 281 -16.70 -10.30 15.60
N ASP A 282 -15.59 -10.95 15.27
CA ASP A 282 -14.31 -10.70 15.94
C ASP A 282 -13.58 -9.54 15.23
N LEU A 283 -13.13 -8.55 16.00
CA LEU A 283 -12.36 -7.40 15.54
C LEU A 283 -11.06 -7.34 16.34
N GLY A 284 -10.05 -8.05 15.85
CA GLY A 284 -8.83 -8.27 16.62
C GLY A 284 -9.13 -9.18 17.82
N GLU A 285 -8.88 -8.68 19.03
CA GLU A 285 -9.19 -9.38 20.28
C GLU A 285 -10.57 -9.01 20.84
N ALA A 286 -11.24 -8.00 20.27
CA ALA A 286 -12.56 -7.56 20.69
C ALA A 286 -13.67 -8.35 19.97
N ARG A 287 -14.78 -8.57 20.67
CA ARG A 287 -16.03 -9.08 20.09
C ARG A 287 -17.06 -7.97 19.99
N LEU A 288 -17.82 -7.98 18.90
CA LEU A 288 -18.95 -7.07 18.73
C LEU A 288 -20.12 -7.78 18.07
N THR A 289 -21.31 -7.28 18.36
CA THR A 289 -22.55 -7.63 17.68
C THR A 289 -23.00 -6.43 16.84
N LEU A 290 -23.14 -6.67 15.53
CA LEU A 290 -23.57 -5.68 14.55
C LEU A 290 -25.04 -5.89 14.20
N PHE A 291 -25.79 -4.80 14.17
CA PHE A 291 -27.16 -4.72 13.67
C PHE A 291 -27.21 -3.70 12.55
N VAL A 292 -27.91 -4.01 11.46
CA VAL A 292 -28.10 -3.12 10.32
C VAL A 292 -29.55 -3.22 9.88
N ARG A 293 -30.25 -2.09 9.89
CA ARG A 293 -31.64 -1.97 9.45
C ARG A 293 -31.74 -0.99 8.29
N VAL A 294 -32.29 -1.42 7.18
CA VAL A 294 -32.60 -0.54 6.03
C VAL A 294 -33.83 0.29 6.38
N VAL A 295 -33.76 1.60 6.14
CA VAL A 295 -34.86 2.52 6.49
C VAL A 295 -35.47 3.23 5.29
N ALA A 296 -34.71 3.45 4.20
CA ALA A 296 -35.19 4.10 2.98
C ALA A 296 -34.25 3.84 1.82
#